data_AF-A0A448MMA3-F1
#
_entry.id   AF-A0A448MMA3-F1
#
_cell.length_a   1.000
_cell.length_b   1.000
_cell.length_c   1.000
_cell.angle_alpha   90.00
_cell.angle_beta   90.00
_cell.angle_gamma   90.00
#
_symmetry.space_group_name_H-M   'P 1'
#
loop_
_entity.id
_entity.type
_entity.pdbx_description
1 polymer ?
#
loop_
_entity_poly.entity_id
_entity_poly.type
_entity_poly.pdbx_seq_one_letter_code
_entity_poly.pdbx_strand_id
1 'polypeptide(L)'
;MITTNSYAVVPFHIGEQRFQADGKMLADLAGLLAQSAVENSGVSHVKIAGSIPPLFGSYRFDLYQPHRVQEVAQPLIDGLSPYVNFWLCETQSSATEPQAIKPLLPKDDRPLWVSFTLQDDEPTDVPRLRSGETVQSAVEK
;
A
#
# COMPACT_ATOMS: atom_id res chain seq x y z
N MET A 1 -16.01 0.96 -5.57
CA MET A 1 -14.62 0.46 -5.46
C MET A 1 -14.47 -0.08 -4.05
N ILE A 2 -13.73 -1.17 -3.90
CA ILE A 2 -13.33 -1.72 -2.60
C ILE A 2 -11.81 -1.86 -2.55
N THR A 3 -11.25 -1.85 -1.35
CA THR A 3 -9.83 -2.16 -1.09
C THR A 3 -9.71 -3.59 -0.58
N THR A 4 -8.61 -4.27 -0.92
CA THR A 4 -8.32 -5.58 -0.33
C THR A 4 -8.00 -5.43 1.16
N ASN A 5 -8.43 -6.38 1.99
CA ASN A 5 -8.16 -6.37 3.43
C ASN A 5 -6.71 -6.84 3.74
N SER A 6 -5.73 -6.10 3.22
CA SER A 6 -4.31 -6.46 3.23
C SER A 6 -3.42 -5.47 3.99
N TYR A 7 -4.00 -4.38 4.52
CA TYR A 7 -3.28 -3.30 5.21
C TYR A 7 -2.36 -3.78 6.34
N ALA A 8 -2.80 -4.75 7.14
CA ALA A 8 -2.02 -5.24 8.26
C ALA A 8 -1.02 -6.35 7.86
N VAL A 9 -0.97 -6.78 6.60
CA VAL A 9 -0.13 -7.90 6.15
C VAL A 9 1.30 -7.42 5.90
N VAL A 10 1.94 -6.87 6.92
CA VAL A 10 3.34 -6.42 6.91
C VAL A 10 4.02 -6.83 8.21
N PRO A 11 5.36 -7.02 8.24
CA PRO A 11 6.08 -7.42 9.44
C PRO A 11 5.81 -6.54 10.65
N PHE A 12 5.62 -5.24 10.44
CA PHE A 12 5.31 -4.28 11.50
C PHE A 12 4.05 -4.65 12.30
N HIS A 13 3.04 -5.23 11.63
CA HIS A 13 1.74 -5.51 12.23
C HIS A 13 1.56 -6.98 12.65
N ILE A 14 2.00 -7.94 11.82
CA ILE A 14 1.81 -9.38 12.10
C ILE A 14 3.09 -10.07 12.61
N GLY A 15 4.21 -9.37 12.67
CA GLY A 15 5.51 -9.90 13.08
C GLY A 15 6.27 -10.56 11.93
N GLU A 16 7.60 -10.52 12.00
CA GLU A 16 8.52 -11.02 10.97
C GLU A 16 8.27 -12.50 10.64
N GLN A 17 8.23 -13.37 11.65
CA GLN A 17 8.07 -14.82 11.43
C GLN A 17 6.76 -15.15 10.71
N ARG A 18 5.67 -14.48 11.08
CA ARG A 18 4.35 -14.69 10.46
C ARG A 18 4.33 -14.17 9.03
N PHE A 19 4.88 -12.99 8.80
CA PHE A 19 4.95 -12.41 7.46
C PHE A 19 5.79 -13.27 6.51
N GLN A 20 6.94 -13.77 6.96
CA GLN A 20 7.79 -14.64 6.14
C GLN A 20 7.11 -15.98 5.80
N ALA A 21 6.35 -16.56 6.74
CA ALA A 21 5.63 -17.80 6.51
C ALA A 21 4.38 -17.61 5.62
N ASP A 22 3.58 -16.58 5.92
CA ASP A 22 2.19 -16.51 5.46
C ASP A 22 1.87 -15.23 4.65
N GLY A 23 2.78 -14.26 4.54
CA GLY A 23 2.50 -12.92 4.01
C GLY A 23 1.90 -12.93 2.61
N LYS A 24 2.51 -13.67 1.68
CA LYS A 24 1.97 -13.84 0.32
C LYS A 24 0.61 -14.54 0.31
N MET A 25 0.46 -15.61 1.11
CA MET A 25 -0.80 -16.37 1.19
C MET A 25 -1.94 -15.52 1.75
N LEU A 26 -1.66 -14.69 2.76
CA LEU A 26 -2.65 -13.79 3.34
C LEU A 26 -3.04 -12.67 2.36
N ALA A 27 -2.08 -12.16 1.59
CA ALA A 27 -2.33 -11.18 0.53
C ALA A 27 -3.21 -11.78 -0.60
N ASP A 28 -2.88 -13.00 -1.04
CA ASP A 28 -3.68 -13.77 -2.01
C ASP A 28 -5.11 -13.98 -1.52
N LEU A 29 -5.28 -14.46 -0.29
CA LEU A 29 -6.59 -14.63 0.33
C LEU A 29 -7.38 -13.31 0.40
N ALA A 30 -6.73 -12.19 0.73
CA ALA A 30 -7.38 -10.88 0.76
C ALA A 30 -7.86 -10.45 -0.64
N GLY A 31 -7.10 -10.75 -1.69
CA GLY A 31 -7.49 -10.53 -3.08
C GLY A 31 -8.66 -11.41 -3.51
N LEU A 32 -8.60 -12.70 -3.23
CA LEU A 32 -9.66 -13.67 -3.52
C LEU A 32 -10.98 -13.28 -2.84
N LEU A 33 -10.95 -12.94 -1.56
CA LEU A 33 -12.14 -12.52 -0.81
C LEU A 33 -12.75 -11.23 -1.37
N ALA A 34 -11.92 -10.27 -1.81
CA ALA A 34 -12.40 -9.06 -2.47
C ALA A 34 -13.11 -9.39 -3.80
N GLN A 35 -12.53 -10.28 -4.61
CA GLN A 35 -13.15 -10.74 -5.86
C GLN A 35 -14.50 -11.42 -5.59
N SER A 36 -14.55 -12.37 -4.65
CA SER A 36 -15.81 -13.03 -4.26
C SER A 36 -16.85 -12.05 -3.73
N ALA A 37 -16.44 -11.02 -2.98
CA ALA A 37 -17.36 -9.99 -2.50
C ALA A 37 -17.96 -9.16 -3.65
N VAL A 38 -17.17 -8.82 -4.67
CA VAL A 38 -17.66 -8.15 -5.89
C VAL A 38 -18.66 -9.03 -6.62
N GLU A 39 -18.32 -10.29 -6.86
CA GLU A 39 -19.19 -11.24 -7.56
C GLU A 39 -20.54 -11.43 -6.84
N ASN A 40 -20.51 -11.61 -5.52
CA ASN A 40 -21.70 -11.81 -4.70
C ASN A 40 -22.56 -10.55 -4.54
N SER A 41 -21.99 -9.35 -4.74
CA SER A 41 -22.74 -8.10 -4.61
C SER A 41 -23.76 -7.89 -5.72
N GLY A 42 -23.58 -8.54 -6.88
CA GLY A 42 -24.39 -8.29 -8.09
C GLY A 42 -24.20 -6.90 -8.70
N VAL A 43 -23.29 -6.07 -8.18
CA VAL A 43 -23.01 -4.73 -8.69
C VAL A 43 -21.99 -4.80 -9.82
N SER A 44 -22.35 -4.26 -10.98
CA SER A 44 -21.44 -4.18 -12.12
C SER A 44 -20.35 -3.11 -11.93
N HIS A 45 -19.19 -3.34 -12.56
CA HIS A 45 -18.09 -2.37 -12.64
C HIS A 45 -17.47 -1.95 -11.29
N VAL A 46 -17.59 -2.75 -10.23
CA VAL A 46 -16.82 -2.53 -8.99
C VAL A 46 -15.35 -2.83 -9.26
N LYS A 47 -14.49 -1.83 -9.05
CA LYS A 47 -13.03 -1.99 -9.10
C LYS A 47 -12.47 -2.39 -7.73
N ILE A 48 -11.48 -3.28 -7.73
CA ILE A 48 -10.72 -3.74 -6.57
C ILE A 48 -9.35 -3.06 -6.58
N ALA A 49 -9.02 -2.38 -5.47
CA ALA A 49 -7.72 -1.77 -5.23
C ALA A 49 -6.85 -2.71 -4.39
N GLY A 50 -5.63 -2.99 -4.87
CA GLY A 50 -4.61 -3.67 -4.07
C GLY A 50 -4.02 -2.72 -3.05
N SER A 51 -4.45 -2.84 -1.80
CA SER A 51 -3.94 -2.05 -0.67
C SER A 51 -2.47 -2.42 -0.40
N ILE A 52 -1.58 -1.45 -0.52
CA ILE A 52 -0.19 -1.54 -0.07
C ILE A 52 -0.01 -0.49 1.04
N PRO A 53 0.09 -0.92 2.31
CA PRO A 53 0.27 -0.01 3.45
C PRO A 53 1.70 0.56 3.48
N PRO A 54 2.01 1.50 4.39
CA PRO A 54 3.40 1.79 4.75
C PRO A 54 4.06 0.51 5.28
N LEU A 55 5.17 0.08 4.70
CA LEU A 55 5.75 -1.26 4.92
C LEU A 55 6.37 -1.39 6.31
N PHE A 56 6.78 -0.27 6.91
CA PHE A 56 7.55 -0.23 8.16
C PHE A 56 6.84 0.48 9.32
N GLY A 57 5.54 0.79 9.15
CA GLY A 57 4.70 1.39 10.17
C GLY A 57 4.02 2.68 9.71
N SER A 58 2.73 2.78 10.00
CA SER A 58 1.94 3.97 9.66
C SER A 58 2.37 5.18 10.48
N TYR A 59 2.37 6.36 9.84
CA TYR A 59 2.74 7.63 10.46
C TYR A 59 4.20 7.73 10.97
N ARG A 60 5.02 6.69 10.73
CA ARG A 60 6.39 6.55 11.25
C ARG A 60 7.41 6.50 10.12
N PHE A 61 7.55 7.62 9.41
CA PHE A 61 8.55 7.74 8.35
C PHE A 61 9.97 7.46 8.85
N ASP A 62 10.25 7.73 10.12
CA ASP A 62 11.51 7.44 10.79
C ASP A 62 11.86 5.93 10.85
N LEU A 63 10.90 5.03 10.63
CA LEU A 63 11.12 3.58 10.58
C LEU A 63 11.40 3.06 9.15
N TYR A 64 11.38 3.92 8.14
CA TYR A 64 11.57 3.54 6.74
C TYR A 64 12.94 2.86 6.51
N GLN A 65 12.91 1.68 5.88
CA GLN A 65 14.09 0.88 5.59
C GLN A 65 14.22 0.63 4.08
N PRO A 66 14.99 1.46 3.34
CA PRO A 66 15.02 1.40 1.87
C PRO A 66 15.49 0.05 1.32
N HIS A 67 16.42 -0.61 2.02
CA HIS A 67 16.98 -1.89 1.60
C HIS A 67 16.00 -3.08 1.77
N ARG A 68 14.90 -2.90 2.50
CA ARG A 68 13.88 -3.95 2.74
C ARG A 68 12.60 -3.75 1.96
N VAL A 69 12.45 -2.68 1.17
CA VAL A 69 11.20 -2.39 0.45
C VAL A 69 10.79 -3.57 -0.43
N GLN A 70 11.72 -4.12 -1.22
CA GLN A 70 11.42 -5.26 -2.09
C GLN A 70 11.05 -6.52 -1.28
N GLU A 71 11.75 -6.78 -0.18
CA GLU A 71 11.49 -7.92 0.70
C GLU A 71 10.05 -7.91 1.24
N VAL A 72 9.55 -6.73 1.63
CA VAL A 72 8.22 -6.59 2.23
C VAL A 72 7.11 -6.38 1.19
N ALA A 73 7.38 -5.63 0.12
CA ALA A 73 6.37 -5.32 -0.88
C ALA A 73 6.10 -6.49 -1.84
N GLN A 74 7.12 -7.27 -2.24
CA GLN A 74 6.94 -8.28 -3.28
C GLN A 74 5.92 -9.38 -2.91
N PRO A 75 5.91 -9.94 -1.67
CA PRO A 75 4.89 -10.91 -1.27
C PRO A 75 3.46 -10.37 -1.38
N LEU A 76 3.24 -9.09 -1.03
CA LEU A 76 1.96 -8.42 -1.16
C LEU A 76 1.55 -8.25 -2.62
N ILE A 77 2.46 -7.71 -3.44
CA ILE A 77 2.24 -7.49 -4.87
C ILE A 77 1.92 -8.82 -5.56
N ASP A 78 2.72 -9.85 -5.32
CA ASP A 78 2.53 -11.16 -5.96
C ASP A 78 1.21 -11.81 -5.56
N GLY A 79 0.81 -11.72 -4.28
CA GLY A 79 -0.45 -12.28 -3.80
C GLY A 79 -1.67 -11.51 -4.32
N LEU A 80 -1.60 -10.18 -4.39
CA LEU A 80 -2.74 -9.35 -4.81
C LEU A 80 -2.90 -9.25 -6.33
N SER A 81 -1.80 -9.39 -7.09
CA SER A 81 -1.76 -9.16 -8.54
C SER A 81 -2.85 -9.89 -9.34
N PRO A 82 -3.24 -11.14 -9.05
CA PRO A 82 -4.28 -11.83 -9.82
C PRO A 82 -5.67 -11.19 -9.73
N TYR A 83 -5.94 -10.37 -8.71
CA TYR A 83 -7.30 -9.95 -8.34
C TYR A 83 -7.57 -8.45 -8.55
N VAL A 84 -6.52 -7.63 -8.56
CA VAL A 84 -6.66 -6.17 -8.42
C VAL A 84 -6.70 -5.47 -9.78
N ASN A 85 -7.57 -4.46 -9.89
CA ASN A 85 -7.66 -3.62 -11.08
C ASN A 85 -6.66 -2.46 -11.05
N PHE A 86 -6.21 -2.05 -9.87
CA PHE A 86 -5.22 -1.00 -9.67
C PHE A 86 -4.55 -1.12 -8.29
N TRP A 87 -3.43 -0.43 -8.11
CA TRP A 87 -2.65 -0.43 -6.89
C TRP A 87 -2.94 0.82 -6.06
N LEU A 88 -2.96 0.67 -4.74
CA LEU A 88 -3.18 1.77 -3.81
C LEU A 88 -2.08 1.74 -2.74
N CYS A 89 -1.08 2.61 -2.85
CA CYS A 89 -0.19 2.93 -1.74
C CYS A 89 -0.95 3.88 -0.80
N GLU A 90 -1.55 3.35 0.26
CA GLU A 90 -2.35 4.14 1.20
C GLU A 90 -1.58 4.52 2.47
N THR A 91 -2.08 5.53 3.17
CA THR A 91 -1.58 5.99 4.47
C THR A 91 -0.08 6.37 4.46
N GLN A 92 0.42 6.83 3.32
CA GLN A 92 1.85 7.05 3.10
C GLN A 92 2.32 8.31 3.83
N SER A 93 3.37 8.15 4.63
CA SER A 93 3.98 9.27 5.38
C SER A 93 5.03 10.04 4.58
N SER A 94 5.42 9.53 3.41
CA SER A 94 6.41 10.10 2.49
C SER A 94 6.12 9.68 1.06
N ALA A 95 6.58 10.45 0.07
CA ALA A 95 6.59 10.03 -1.32
C ALA A 95 7.68 8.99 -1.64
N THR A 96 8.68 8.82 -0.76
CA THR A 96 9.81 7.92 -0.97
C THR A 96 9.39 6.45 -1.09
N GLU A 97 8.46 6.00 -0.24
CA GLU A 97 8.04 4.60 -0.22
C GLU A 97 7.21 4.22 -1.46
N PRO A 98 6.20 5.01 -1.91
CA PRO A 98 5.51 4.78 -3.18
C PRO A 98 6.45 4.80 -4.39
N GLN A 99 7.45 5.70 -4.40
CA GLN A 99 8.47 5.73 -5.46
C GLN A 99 9.31 4.45 -5.49
N ALA A 100 9.63 3.87 -4.33
CA ALA A 100 10.37 2.61 -4.23
C ALA A 100 9.51 1.38 -4.57
N ILE A 101 8.20 1.44 -4.31
CA ILE A 101 7.24 0.37 -4.65
C ILE A 101 6.91 0.34 -6.14
N LYS A 102 6.72 1.51 -6.78
CA LYS A 102 6.35 1.65 -8.19
C LYS A 102 7.14 0.74 -9.16
N PRO A 103 8.49 0.63 -9.11
CA PRO A 103 9.24 -0.25 -10.00
C PRO A 103 9.04 -1.75 -9.76
N LEU A 104 8.49 -2.14 -8.61
CA LEU A 104 8.19 -3.55 -8.25
C LEU A 104 6.83 -4.01 -8.77
N LEU A 105 5.95 -3.06 -9.14
CA LEU A 105 4.63 -3.37 -9.66
C LEU A 105 4.71 -4.05 -11.03
N PRO A 106 3.74 -4.91 -11.36
CA PRO A 106 3.62 -5.50 -12.69
C PRO A 106 3.58 -4.44 -13.79
N LYS A 107 4.23 -4.74 -14.92
CA LYS A 107 4.31 -3.84 -16.09
C LYS A 107 3.13 -4.07 -17.03
N ASP A 108 1.91 -3.93 -16.50
CA ASP A 108 0.65 -4.26 -17.17
C ASP A 108 -0.39 -3.12 -17.14
N ASP A 109 0.10 -1.87 -17.16
CA ASP A 109 -0.68 -0.63 -17.27
C ASP A 109 -1.69 -0.33 -16.15
N ARG A 110 -1.75 -1.18 -15.12
CA ARG A 110 -2.61 -0.92 -13.95
C ARG A 110 -2.14 0.35 -13.22
N PRO A 111 -3.06 1.31 -12.93
CA PRO A 111 -2.65 2.56 -12.32
C PRO A 111 -2.19 2.34 -10.88
N LEU A 112 -1.28 3.19 -10.43
CA LEU A 112 -0.90 3.33 -9.03
C LEU A 112 -1.53 4.61 -8.49
N TRP A 113 -2.34 4.46 -7.45
CA TRP A 113 -2.86 5.56 -6.65
C TRP A 113 -2.06 5.66 -5.37
N VAL A 114 -1.84 6.90 -4.91
CA VAL A 114 -1.12 7.18 -3.67
C VAL A 114 -1.99 8.06 -2.80
N SER A 115 -2.19 7.65 -1.55
CA SER A 115 -2.86 8.43 -0.52
C SER A 115 -1.86 8.74 0.59
N PHE A 116 -1.73 10.03 0.90
CA PHE A 116 -0.78 10.51 1.90
C PHE A 116 -1.46 10.91 3.20
N THR A 117 -0.72 10.77 4.30
CA THR A 117 -1.07 11.34 5.60
C THR A 117 -0.28 12.61 5.84
N LEU A 118 -0.95 13.65 6.33
CA LEU A 118 -0.33 14.94 6.58
C LEU A 118 0.13 15.08 8.04
N GLN A 119 1.08 15.98 8.23
CA GLN A 119 1.41 16.49 9.55
C GLN A 119 0.21 17.28 10.09
N ASP A 120 -0.18 16.98 11.34
CA ASP A 120 -1.38 17.48 12.00
C ASP A 120 -1.17 17.69 13.51
N ASP A 121 0.06 17.55 13.99
CA ASP A 121 0.45 17.77 15.38
C ASP A 121 0.53 19.26 15.74
N GLU A 122 1.05 20.07 14.81
CA GLU A 122 1.16 21.53 14.94
C GLU A 122 0.74 22.23 13.64
N PRO A 123 0.24 23.47 13.71
CA PRO A 123 -0.06 24.26 12.51
C PRO A 123 1.19 24.47 11.64
N THR A 124 1.09 24.12 10.36
CA THR A 124 2.14 24.34 9.36
C THR A 124 1.82 25.52 8.46
N ASP A 125 2.83 26.26 8.03
CA ASP A 125 2.72 27.33 7.03
C ASP A 125 2.32 26.81 5.63
N VAL A 126 2.79 25.62 5.29
CA VAL A 126 2.50 24.88 4.05
C VAL A 126 2.15 23.44 4.42
N PRO A 127 1.11 22.81 3.84
CA PRO A 127 0.79 21.42 4.11
C PRO A 127 1.97 20.50 3.82
N ARG A 128 2.30 19.64 4.80
CA ARG A 128 3.42 18.71 4.73
C ARG A 128 2.97 17.28 4.99
N LEU A 129 3.65 16.34 4.36
CA LEU A 129 3.61 14.93 4.74
C LEU A 129 4.29 14.77 6.11
N ARG A 130 4.08 13.62 6.75
CA ARG A 130 4.74 13.30 8.03
C ARG A 130 6.26 13.14 7.93
N SER A 131 6.82 13.01 6.72
CA SER A 131 8.25 13.11 6.44
C SER A 131 8.80 14.53 6.42
N GLY A 132 7.93 15.56 6.46
CA GLY A 132 8.29 16.97 6.33
C GLY A 132 8.29 17.49 4.87
N GLU A 133 8.17 16.60 3.88
CA GLU A 133 7.99 16.97 2.47
C GLU A 133 6.73 17.82 2.30
N THR A 134 6.77 18.88 1.49
CA THR A 134 5.53 19.60 1.16
C THR A 134 4.64 18.73 0.28
N VAL A 135 3.32 18.89 0.41
CA VAL A 135 2.37 18.18 -0.46
C VAL A 135 2.65 18.49 -1.94
N GLN A 136 3.00 19.73 -2.28
CA GLN A 136 3.39 20.11 -3.64
C GLN A 136 4.57 19.27 -4.16
N SER A 137 5.66 19.16 -3.40
CA SER A 137 6.83 18.39 -3.82
C SER A 137 6.52 16.89 -3.93
N ALA A 138 5.62 16.38 -3.09
CA ALA A 138 5.24 14.97 -3.09
C ALA A 138 4.42 14.55 -4.33
N VAL A 139 3.57 15.43 -4.86
CA VAL A 139 2.71 15.10 -6.02
C VAL A 139 3.40 15.27 -7.38
N GLU A 140 4.57 15.90 -7.40
CA GLU A 140 5.40 16.09 -8.61
C GLU A 140 6.35 14.90 -8.88
N LYS A 141 6.39 13.92 -7.97
CA LYS A 141 7.30 12.75 -7.93
C LYS A 141 6.76 11.50 -8.62
#